data_AF-F2NM78-F1
#
_entry.id   AF-F2NM78-F1
#
_cell.length_a   1.000
_cell.length_b   1.000
_cell.length_c   1.000
_cell.angle_alpha   90.00
_cell.angle_beta   90.00
_cell.angle_gamma   90.00
#
_symmetry.space_group_name_H-M   'P 1'
#
loop_
_entity.id
_entity.type
_entity.pdbx_description
1 polymer ?
#
loop_
_entity_poly.entity_id
_entity_poly.type
_entity_poly.pdbx_seq_one_letter_code
_entity_poly.pdbx_strand_id
1 'polypeptide(L)' 'MELTALLEAFIEQQDPETLAELAETLEDDPRGERLVYLAWRAVYLEDERLAALLEEAVREAQTLLEELRRGGP' A
#
# COMPACT_ATOMS: atom_id res chain seq x y z
N MET A 1 -9.75 1.07 -10.55
CA MET A 1 -8.55 0.39 -11.10
C MET A 1 -8.58 -1.06 -10.64
N GLU A 2 -7.98 -2.03 -11.32
CA GLU A 2 -7.78 -3.36 -10.71
C GLU A 2 -6.77 -3.24 -9.57
N LEU A 3 -7.00 -3.92 -8.43
CA LEU A 3 -6.15 -3.82 -7.24
C LEU A 3 -4.67 -4.09 -7.54
N THR A 4 -4.37 -5.06 -8.40
CA THR A 4 -2.99 -5.39 -8.81
C THR A 4 -2.32 -4.24 -9.56
N ALA A 5 -3.04 -3.54 -10.44
CA ALA A 5 -2.52 -2.37 -11.16
C ALA A 5 -2.29 -1.19 -10.21
N LEU A 6 -3.16 -1.02 -9.20
CA LEU A 6 -2.99 0.01 -8.19
C LEU A 6 -1.78 -0.27 -7.27
N LEU A 7 -1.55 -1.53 -6.90
CA LEU A 7 -0.36 -1.95 -6.17
C LEU A 7 0.92 -1.72 -6.98
N GLU A 8 0.92 -2.07 -8.27
CA GLU A 8 2.05 -1.80 -9.18
C GLU A 8 2.34 -0.31 -9.30
N ALA A 9 1.29 0.51 -9.48
CA ALA A 9 1.41 1.96 -9.55
C ALA A 9 2.02 2.56 -8.28
N PHE A 10 1.59 2.09 -7.10
CA PHE A 10 2.15 2.54 -5.82
C PHE A 10 3.61 2.11 -5.64
N ILE A 11 3.96 0.88 -6.02
CA ILE A 11 5.35 0.38 -5.91
C ILE A 11 6.30 1.21 -6.78
N GLU A 12 5.85 1.64 -7.97
CA GLU A 12 6.65 2.45 -8.89
C GLU A 12 6.75 3.91 -8.44
N GLN A 13 5.63 4.51 -8.03
CA GLN A 13 5.55 5.95 -7.74
C GLN A 13 5.89 6.31 -6.29
N GLN A 14 5.66 5.37 -5.37
CA GLN A 14 5.88 5.51 -3.92
C GLN A 14 5.23 6.76 -3.33
N ASP A 15 4.10 7.19 -3.89
CA ASP A 15 3.45 8.43 -3.50
C ASP A 15 2.35 8.17 -2.46
N PRO A 16 2.15 9.10 -1.52
CA PRO A 16 1.16 8.95 -0.46
C PRO A 16 -0.29 9.05 -0.94
N GLU A 17 -0.57 9.63 -2.10
CA GLU A 17 -1.93 9.72 -2.65
C GLU A 17 -2.39 8.34 -3.16
N THR A 18 -1.53 7.63 -3.89
CA THR A 18 -1.80 6.25 -4.32
C THR A 18 -1.87 5.29 -3.13
N LEU A 19 -1.09 5.51 -2.07
CA LEU A 19 -1.23 4.75 -0.83
C LEU A 19 -2.59 4.95 -0.16
N ALA A 20 -3.14 6.17 -0.20
CA ALA A 20 -4.48 6.46 0.31
C ALA A 20 -5.56 5.78 -0.55
N GLU A 21 -5.44 5.82 -1.88
CA GLU A 21 -6.35 5.10 -2.79
C GLU A 21 -6.30 3.58 -2.58
N LEU A 22 -5.11 3.02 -2.32
CA LEU A 22 -4.95 1.61 -1.92
C LEU A 22 -5.71 1.29 -0.65
N ALA A 23 -5.62 2.16 0.36
CA ALA A 23 -6.31 1.95 1.63
C ALA A 23 -7.83 1.98 1.48
N GLU A 24 -8.37 2.87 0.66
CA GLU A 24 -9.81 2.88 0.32
C GLU A 24 -10.23 1.60 -0.41
N THR A 25 -9.42 1.15 -1.36
CA THR A 25 -9.69 -0.10 -2.12
C THR A 25 -9.64 -1.34 -1.24
N LEU A 26 -8.81 -1.31 -0.18
CA LEU A 26 -8.55 -2.43 0.74
C LEU A 26 -9.32 -2.33 2.07
N GLU A 27 -10.20 -1.35 2.24
CA GLU A 27 -10.86 -1.05 3.53
C GLU A 27 -11.53 -2.29 4.16
N ASP A 28 -12.13 -3.14 3.33
CA ASP A 28 -12.82 -4.37 3.75
C ASP A 28 -12.01 -5.67 3.45
N ASP A 29 -10.78 -5.57 2.94
CA ASP A 29 -9.93 -6.72 2.62
C ASP A 29 -8.91 -6.98 3.75
N PRO A 30 -9.03 -8.11 4.49
CA PRO A 30 -8.13 -8.40 5.61
C PRO A 30 -6.66 -8.53 5.20
N ARG A 31 -6.38 -8.85 3.93
CA ARG A 31 -5.00 -8.94 3.42
C ARG A 31 -4.33 -7.58 3.30
N GLY A 32 -5.14 -6.52 3.24
CA GLY A 32 -4.70 -5.13 3.12
C GLY A 32 -4.59 -4.38 4.44
N GLU A 33 -4.95 -4.97 5.59
CA GLU A 33 -5.00 -4.27 6.89
C GLU A 33 -3.70 -3.52 7.22
N ARG A 34 -2.54 -4.11 6.89
CA ARG A 34 -1.25 -3.47 7.14
C ARG A 34 -1.05 -2.23 6.26
N LEU A 35 -1.40 -2.31 4.98
CA LEU A 35 -1.33 -1.18 4.05
C LEU A 35 -2.29 -0.06 4.47
N VAL A 36 -3.52 -0.42 4.86
CA VAL A 36 -4.50 0.53 5.42
C VAL A 36 -3.89 1.23 6.64
N TYR A 37 -3.35 0.48 7.61
CA TYR A 37 -2.71 1.08 8.78
C TYR A 37 -1.55 2.03 8.44
N LEU A 38 -0.72 1.68 7.46
CA LEU A 38 0.38 2.53 7.02
C LEU A 38 -0.12 3.81 6.34
N ALA A 39 -1.16 3.73 5.50
CA ALA A 39 -1.79 4.89 4.88
C ALA A 39 -2.34 5.87 5.93
N TRP A 40 -3.04 5.35 6.95
CA TRP A 40 -3.55 6.15 8.07
C TRP A 40 -2.44 6.88 8.83
N ARG A 41 -1.27 6.24 8.99
CA ARG A 41 -0.11 6.87 9.62
C ARG A 41 0.56 7.91 8.72
N ALA A 42 0.59 7.69 7.41
CA ALA A 42 1.22 8.59 6.44
C ALA A 42 0.65 10.01 6.53
N VAL A 43 -0.65 10.15 6.81
CA VAL A 43 -1.35 11.45 6.99
C VAL A 43 -0.70 12.35 8.05
N TYR A 44 -0.02 11.76 9.05
CA TYR A 44 0.56 12.50 10.17
C TYR A 44 2.10 12.62 10.09
N LEU A 45 2.71 12.16 9.00
CA LEU A 45 4.16 12.14 8.83
C LEU A 45 4.59 13.07 7.70
N GLU A 46 5.80 13.61 7.86
CA GLU A 46 6.46 14.49 6.89
C GLU A 46 7.93 14.09 6.79
N ASP A 47 8.61 14.58 5.75
CA ASP A 47 10.05 14.43 5.50
C ASP A 47 10.52 12.96 5.54
N GLU A 48 11.66 12.70 6.19
CA GLU A 48 12.33 11.40 6.28
C GLU A 48 11.45 10.32 6.94
N ARG A 49 10.53 10.73 7.84
CA ARG A 49 9.62 9.79 8.50
C ARG A 49 8.54 9.30 7.55
N LEU A 50 8.05 10.19 6.68
CA LEU A 50 7.12 9.79 5.62
C LEU A 50 7.83 8.90 4.61
N ALA A 51 9.04 9.26 4.18
CA ALA A 51 9.83 8.44 3.27
C ALA A 51 10.08 7.02 3.80
N ALA A 52 10.51 6.88 5.06
CA ALA A 52 10.72 5.58 5.69
C ALA A 52 9.43 4.75 5.81
N LEU A 53 8.28 5.40 6.06
CA LEU A 53 6.99 4.74 6.09
C LEU A 53 6.56 4.28 4.69
N LEU A 54 6.80 5.07 3.65
CA LEU A 54 6.50 4.70 2.27
C LEU A 54 7.34 3.50 1.83
N GLU A 55 8.61 3.41 2.24
CA GLU A 55 9.44 2.21 2.01
C GLU A 55 8.91 0.96 2.73
N GLU A 56 8.32 1.12 3.92
CA GLU A 56 7.62 0.02 4.61
C GLU A 56 6.36 -0.39 3.82
N ALA A 57 5.53 0.58 3.42
CA ALA A 57 4.32 0.34 2.66
C ALA A 57 4.60 -0.32 1.30
N VAL A 58 5.68 0.06 0.62
CA VAL A 58 6.09 -0.57 -0.66
C VAL A 58 6.41 -2.05 -0.47
N ARG A 59 7.08 -2.44 0.62
CA ARG A 59 7.38 -3.86 0.90
C ARG A 59 6.11 -4.67 1.18
N GLU A 60 5.16 -4.08 1.89
CA GLU A 60 3.85 -4.70 2.13
C GLU A 60 3.05 -4.83 0.83
N ALA A 61 3.06 -3.79 -0.02
CA ALA A 61 2.41 -3.81 -1.33
C ALA A 61 3.01 -4.87 -2.26
N GLN A 62 4.34 -5.03 -2.27
CA GLN A 62 5.01 -6.10 -3.03
C GLN A 62 4.59 -7.48 -2.55
N THR A 63 4.50 -7.68 -1.24
CA THR A 63 4.08 -8.95 -0.64
C THR A 63 2.66 -9.29 -1.06
N LEU A 64 1.72 -8.36 -0.88
CA LEU A 64 0.32 -8.55 -1.29
C LEU A 64 0.19 -8.81 -2.79
N LEU A 65 0.94 -8.08 -3.63
CA LEU A 65 0.93 -8.27 -5.08
C LEU A 65 1.43 -9.68 -5.47
N GLU A 66 2.46 -10.20 -4.80
CA GLU A 66 2.94 -11.56 -5.01
C GLU A 66 1.91 -12.61 -4.59
N GLU A 67 1.23 -12.42 -3.45
CA GLU A 67 0.19 -13.33 -2.96
C GLU A 67 -1.00 -13.40 -3.94
N LEU A 68 -1.47 -12.23 -4.39
CA LEU A 68 -2.55 -12.12 -5.38
C LEU A 68 -2.17 -12.81 -6.70
N ARG A 69 -0.93 -12.62 -7.19
CA ARG A 69 -0.44 -13.27 -8.42
C ARG A 69 -0.30 -14.78 -8.28
N ARG A 70 0.02 -15.27 -7.08
CA ARG A 70 0.11 -16.71 -6.79
C ARG A 70 -1.27 -17.35 -6.57
N GLY A 71 -2.35 -16.56 -6.49
CA GLY A 71 -3.67 -17.05 -6.09
C GLY A 71 -3.71 -17.56 -4.65
N GLY A 72 -2.77 -17.08 -3.82
CA GLY A 72 -2.70 -17.41 -2.40
C GLY A 72 -3.85 -16.76 -1.61
N PRO A 73 -4.27 -17.39 -0.50
CA PRO A 73 -5.41 -16.95 0.32
C PRO A 73 -5.23 -15.54 0.87
#